data_AF-A0A6L3SU17-F1
#
_entry.id   AF-A0A6L3SU17-F1
#
_cell.length_a   1.000
_cell.length_b   1.000
_cell.length_c   1.000
_cell.angle_alpha   90.00
_cell.angle_beta   90.00
_cell.angle_gamma   90.00
#
_symmetry.space_group_name_H-M   'P 1'
#
loop_
_entity.id
_entity.type
_entity.pdbx_description
1 polymer ?
#
loop_
_entity_poly.entity_id
_entity_poly.type
_entity_poly.pdbx_seq_one_letter_code
_entity_poly.pdbx_strand_id
1 'polypeptide(L)' 'MKQRQENESQENQPQEPTQGLAETNAILAEWAARSAVESAPLIARLERMGYAVRGKSEEEISEVLKHPPTQPAAA' A
#
# COMPACT_ATOMS: atom_id res chain seq x y z
N MET A 1 -10.30 -39.91 21.48
CA MET A 1 -9.33 -38.88 21.08
C MET A 1 -9.71 -38.34 19.69
N LYS A 2 -10.81 -37.59 19.58
CA LYS A 2 -11.33 -37.02 18.32
C LYS A 2 -11.42 -35.50 18.46
N GLN A 3 -10.29 -34.78 18.40
CA GLN A 3 -10.31 -33.31 18.45
C GLN A 3 -8.97 -32.63 18.06
N ARG A 4 -8.03 -33.35 17.44
CA ARG A 4 -6.77 -32.74 16.95
C ARG A 4 -6.74 -32.46 15.45
N GLN A 5 -7.76 -32.88 14.68
CA GLN A 5 -7.79 -32.75 13.22
C GLN A 5 -8.58 -31.55 12.69
N GLU A 6 -9.11 -30.67 13.55
CA GLU A 6 -9.88 -29.51 13.10
C GLU A 6 -9.06 -28.22 13.00
N ASN A 7 -7.80 -28.20 13.45
CA ASN A 7 -6.98 -26.99 13.49
C ASN A 7 -5.94 -26.84 12.36
N GLU A 8 -5.78 -27.82 11.47
CA GLU A 8 -4.75 -27.79 10.41
C GLU A 8 -5.32 -27.49 9.02
N SER A 9 -6.62 -27.23 8.90
CA SER A 9 -7.30 -27.10 7.60
C SER A 9 -7.54 -25.66 7.13
N GLN A 10 -7.02 -24.66 7.83
CA GLN A 10 -7.20 -23.24 7.45
C GLN A 10 -5.99 -22.59 6.75
N GLU A 11 -4.87 -23.28 6.60
CA GLU A 11 -3.61 -22.63 6.18
C GLU A 11 -3.29 -22.71 4.68
N ASN A 12 -4.26 -23.10 3.84
CA ASN A 12 -4.01 -23.19 2.39
C ASN A 12 -5.26 -22.95 1.55
N GLN A 13 -6.02 -21.90 1.88
CA GLN A 13 -6.88 -21.31 0.87
C GLN A 13 -5.94 -20.59 -0.11
N PRO A 14 -5.96 -20.91 -1.41
CA PRO A 14 -5.22 -20.12 -2.38
C PRO A 14 -5.75 -18.69 -2.28
N GLN A 15 -4.95 -17.78 -1.70
CA GLN A 15 -5.24 -16.35 -1.76
C GLN A 15 -5.45 -16.04 -3.24
N GLU A 16 -6.61 -15.47 -3.57
CA GLU A 16 -6.83 -14.93 -4.90
C GLU A 16 -5.59 -14.11 -5.26
N PRO A 17 -4.99 -14.27 -6.45
CA PRO A 17 -3.72 -13.64 -6.78
C PRO A 17 -3.77 -12.10 -6.61
N THR A 18 -4.97 -11.52 -6.64
CA THR A 18 -5.25 -10.11 -6.35
C THR A 18 -5.20 -9.73 -4.87
N GLN A 19 -5.46 -10.66 -3.95
CA GLN A 19 -5.42 -10.42 -2.51
C GLN A 19 -3.98 -10.19 -2.02
N GLY A 20 -3.03 -11.00 -2.48
CA GLY A 20 -1.61 -10.79 -2.20
C GLY A 20 -1.09 -9.45 -2.78
N LEU A 21 -1.65 -8.99 -3.90
CA LEU A 21 -1.31 -7.69 -4.49
C LEU A 21 -1.80 -6.53 -3.62
N ALA A 22 -3.01 -6.60 -3.07
CA ALA A 22 -3.54 -5.55 -2.19
C ALA A 22 -2.72 -5.43 -0.90
N GLU A 23 -2.37 -6.57 -0.28
CA GLU A 23 -1.51 -6.62 0.91
C GLU A 23 -0.11 -6.07 0.62
N THR A 24 0.49 -6.48 -0.50
CA THR A 24 1.81 -5.98 -0.93
C THR A 24 1.76 -4.48 -1.19
N ASN A 25 0.71 -3.98 -1.84
CA ASN A 25 0.55 -2.55 -2.10
C ASN A 25 0.42 -1.75 -0.80
N ALA A 26 -0.31 -2.26 0.19
CA ALA A 26 -0.43 -1.61 1.50
C ALA A 26 0.94 -1.47 2.19
N ILE A 27 1.74 -2.55 2.22
CA ILE A 27 3.08 -2.53 2.81
C ILE A 27 3.99 -1.53 2.07
N LEU A 28 3.96 -1.54 0.74
CA LEU A 28 4.76 -0.62 -0.08
C LEU A 28 4.31 0.83 0.08
N ALA A 29 3.01 1.09 0.21
CA ALA A 29 2.45 2.42 0.43
C ALA A 29 2.90 3.01 1.78
N GLU A 30 2.87 2.21 2.85
CA GLU A 30 3.37 2.62 4.17
C GLU A 30 4.87 2.92 4.15
N TRP A 31 5.67 2.04 3.53
CA TRP A 31 7.11 2.25 3.38
C TRP A 31 7.42 3.51 2.55
N ALA A 32 6.69 3.72 1.45
CA ALA A 32 6.85 4.89 0.59
C ALA A 32 6.47 6.18 1.31
N ALA A 33 5.42 6.15 2.14
CA ALA A 33 5.00 7.31 2.92
C ALA A 33 6.05 7.75 3.94
N ARG A 34 6.61 6.81 4.72
CA ARG A 34 7.74 7.06 5.63
C ARG A 34 8.91 7.73 4.92
N SER A 35 9.28 7.17 3.77
CA SER A 35 10.38 7.69 2.95
C SER A 35 10.07 9.07 2.36
N ALA A 36 8.79 9.37 2.09
CA ALA A 36 8.37 10.60 1.43
C ALA A 36 8.28 11.79 2.38
N VAL A 37 7.83 11.58 3.62
CA VAL A 37 7.77 12.65 4.64
C VAL A 37 9.16 13.24 4.92
N GLU A 38 10.20 12.40 4.86
CA GLU A 38 11.59 12.83 5.05
C GLU A 38 12.27 13.35 3.77
N SER A 39 11.61 13.25 2.60
CA SER A 39 12.22 13.50 1.30
C SER A 39 11.34 14.34 0.38
N ALA A 40 11.59 15.66 0.36
CA ALA A 40 10.95 16.58 -0.57
C ALA A 40 11.07 16.19 -2.06
N PRO A 41 12.22 15.63 -2.54
CA PRO A 41 12.31 15.12 -3.91
C PRO A 41 11.35 13.96 -4.21
N LEU A 42 11.10 13.09 -3.23
CA LEU A 42 10.19 11.96 -3.38
C LEU A 42 8.73 12.45 -3.45
N ILE A 43 8.34 13.40 -2.60
CA ILE A 43 7.04 14.08 -2.68
C ILE A 43 6.82 14.68 -4.07
N ALA A 44 7.80 15.43 -4.60
CA ALA A 44 7.68 16.04 -5.91
C ALA A 44 7.53 15.01 -7.05
N ARG A 45 8.17 13.84 -6.92
CA ARG A 45 8.03 12.74 -7.88
C ARG A 45 6.64 12.11 -7.82
N LEU A 46 6.11 11.89 -6.61
CA LEU A 46 4.76 11.36 -6.42
C LEU A 46 3.71 12.31 -6.99
N GLU A 47 3.85 13.62 -6.76
CA GLU A 47 2.97 14.62 -7.38
C GLU A 47 3.06 14.61 -8.90
N ARG A 48 4.25 14.47 -9.49
CA ARG A 48 4.41 14.35 -10.95
C ARG A 48 3.67 13.13 -11.49
N MET A 49 3.64 12.04 -10.73
CA MET A 49 2.88 10.83 -11.06
C MET A 49 1.36 10.98 -10.88
N GLY A 50 0.87 12.11 -10.36
CA GLY A 50 -0.55 12.39 -10.15
C GLY A 50 -1.06 12.10 -8.74
N TYR A 51 -0.17 11.87 -7.77
CA TYR A 51 -0.53 11.66 -6.37
C TYR A 51 -0.55 12.97 -5.58
N ALA A 52 -1.69 13.29 -4.99
CA ALA A 52 -1.85 14.47 -4.13
C ALA A 52 -1.27 14.20 -2.73
N VAL A 53 0.04 14.33 -2.54
CA VAL A 53 0.75 13.97 -1.30
C VAL A 53 1.40 15.14 -0.55
N ARG A 54 1.46 16.34 -1.15
CA ARG A 54 2.10 17.50 -0.51
C ARG A 54 1.27 18.04 0.66
N GLY A 55 1.96 18.32 1.77
CA GLY A 55 1.36 18.86 2.99
C GLY A 55 0.57 17.85 3.81
N LYS A 56 0.59 16.57 3.41
CA LYS A 56 -0.06 15.47 4.12
C LYS A 56 0.87 14.83 5.14
N SER A 57 0.29 14.22 6.18
CA SER A 57 1.02 13.38 7.14
C SER A 57 1.48 12.07 6.49
N GLU A 58 2.33 11.32 7.19
CA GLU A 58 2.75 9.98 6.78
C GLU A 58 1.55 9.07 6.49
N GLU A 59 0.61 9.00 7.44
CA GLU A 59 -0.58 8.15 7.34
C GLU A 59 -1.42 8.54 6.13
N GLU A 60 -1.66 9.84 5.93
CA GLU A 60 -2.42 10.36 4.79
C GLU A 60 -1.74 10.08 3.45
N ILE A 61 -0.40 10.12 3.39
CA ILE A 61 0.35 9.77 2.18
C ILE A 61 0.20 8.27 1.91
N SER A 62 0.29 7.42 2.93
CA SER A 62 0.15 5.97 2.75
C SER A 62 -1.24 5.60 2.22
N GLU A 63 -2.30 6.22 2.73
CA GLU A 63 -3.66 6.02 2.24
C GLU A 63 -3.82 6.46 0.78
N VAL A 64 -3.19 7.56 0.39
CA VAL A 64 -3.19 8.00 -1.02
C VAL A 64 -2.50 6.98 -1.93
N LEU A 65 -1.38 6.41 -1.50
CA LEU A 65 -0.59 5.46 -2.29
C LEU A 65 -1.21 4.06 -2.36
N LYS A 66 -2.15 3.73 -1.46
CA LYS A 66 -2.96 2.50 -1.56
C LYS A 66 -3.87 2.47 -2.78
N HIS A 67 -4.11 3.63 -3.39
CA HIS A 67 -5.00 3.81 -4.52
C HIS A 67 -4.25 4.27 -5.77
N PRO A 68 -4.83 4.12 -6.98
CA PRO A 68 -4.28 4.71 -8.19
C PRO A 68 -4.26 6.25 -8.12
N PRO A 69 -3.37 6.92 -8.88
CA PRO A 69 -3.29 8.37 -8.92
C PRO A 69 -4.60 8.95 -9.47
N THR A 70 -5.09 10.01 -8.83
CA THR A 70 -6.37 10.64 -9.16
C THR A 70 -6.22 11.91 -10.00
N GLN A 71 -5.02 12.46 -10.09
CA GLN A 71 -4.72 13.65 -10.87
C GLN A 71 -4.04 13.28 -12.20
N PRO A 72 -4.22 14.10 -13.26
CA PRO A 72 -3.44 13.94 -14.47
C PRO A 72 -1.94 14.02 -14.14
N ALA A 73 -1.16 13.04 -14.60
CA ALA A 73 0.27 13.09 -14.45
C ALA A 73 0.81 14.38 -15.08
N ALA A 74 1.59 15.14 -14.33
CA ALA A 74 2.24 16.33 -14.85
C ALA A 74 3.42 15.89 -15.74
N ALA A 75 3.42 16.31 -17.01
CA ALA A 75 4.49 16.04 -17.96
C ALA A 75 5.80 16.73 -17.56
#